data_AF-A0AAP7PBV6-F1
#
_entry.id   AF-A0AAP7PBV6-F1
#
_cell.length_a   1.000
_cell.length_b   1.000
_cell.length_c   1.000
_cell.angle_alpha   90.00
_cell.angle_beta   90.00
_cell.angle_gamma   90.00
#
_symmetry.space_group_name_H-M   'P 1'
#
loop_
_entity.id
_entity.type
_entity.pdbx_description
1 polymer ?
#
loop_
_entity_poly.entity_id
_entity_poly.type
_entity_poly.pdbx_seq_one_letter_code
_entity_poly.pdbx_strand_id
1 'polypeptide(L)'
;MNQQTTQQSIIQEQTTKRQRKNRRRVNRLCEYWPELFNLSEVRPLKNGVISDMLQEVRTRNIPVGKGALRGAVITYTHMTRYLKALIAGGPRYDLNGKQCGSVTDAEKAAAAEVLVKRLEEVRQQNNQRQPCGGDDSDNRQRGTET
;
A
#
# COMPACT_ATOMS: atom_id res chain seq x y z
N MET A 1 3.76 38.47 -22.26
CA MET A 1 4.43 38.13 -20.98
C MET A 1 3.48 37.24 -20.22
N ASN A 2 3.63 35.92 -20.44
CA ASN A 2 2.59 34.96 -20.10
C ASN A 2 2.81 34.45 -18.67
N GLN A 3 1.88 34.80 -17.80
CA GLN A 3 1.75 34.26 -16.46
C GLN A 3 1.11 32.87 -16.57
N GLN A 4 1.86 31.82 -16.25
CA GLN A 4 1.30 30.49 -16.00
C GLN A 4 1.90 29.93 -14.71
N THR A 5 1.55 30.57 -13.60
CA THR A 5 1.61 29.97 -12.27
C THR A 5 0.35 29.11 -12.07
N THR A 6 0.33 27.92 -12.66
CA THR A 6 -0.69 26.93 -12.29
C THR A 6 -0.30 26.33 -10.95
N GLN A 7 -1.00 26.82 -9.94
CA GLN A 7 -1.07 26.33 -8.58
C GLN A 7 -1.09 24.80 -8.56
N GLN A 8 0.01 24.19 -8.10
CA GLN A 8 -0.01 22.81 -7.64
C GLN A 8 -0.78 22.79 -6.33
N SER A 9 -2.11 22.70 -6.45
CA SER A 9 -3.02 22.47 -5.34
C SER A 9 -2.56 21.22 -4.59
N ILE A 10 -2.10 21.47 -3.38
CA ILE A 10 -1.69 20.52 -2.37
C ILE A 10 -2.90 19.59 -2.10
N ILE A 11 -2.93 18.45 -2.77
CA ILE A 11 -3.77 17.32 -2.35
C ILE A 11 -3.10 16.78 -1.08
N GLN A 12 -3.36 17.42 0.07
CA GLN A 12 -3.12 16.79 1.37
C GLN A 12 -4.17 15.70 1.54
N GLU A 13 -3.95 14.58 0.83
CA GLU A 13 -4.70 13.36 1.03
C GLU A 13 -4.60 13.02 2.52
N GLN A 14 -5.73 13.05 3.21
CA GLN A 14 -5.85 12.79 4.64
C GLN A 14 -5.57 11.30 4.90
N THR A 15 -4.31 10.89 4.73
CA THR A 15 -3.86 9.53 5.00
C THR A 15 -4.05 9.25 6.48
N THR A 16 -4.72 8.15 6.80
CA THR A 16 -4.96 7.78 8.19
C THR A 16 -3.64 7.68 8.96
N LYS A 17 -3.65 7.93 10.28
CA LYS A 17 -2.44 7.82 11.13
C LYS A 17 -1.70 6.48 10.89
N ARG A 18 -2.43 5.41 10.60
CA ARG A 18 -1.92 4.09 10.22
C ARG A 18 -1.19 4.09 8.87
N GLN A 19 -1.79 4.66 7.83
CA GLN A 19 -1.16 4.77 6.50
C GLN A 19 0.14 5.58 6.56
N ARG A 20 0.18 6.68 7.31
CA ARG A 20 1.41 7.48 7.49
C ARG A 20 2.54 6.68 8.13
N LYS A 21 2.23 5.91 9.19
CA LYS A 21 3.22 5.03 9.85
C LYS A 21 3.71 3.93 8.89
N ASN A 22 2.80 3.33 8.14
CA ASN A 22 3.12 2.31 7.14
C ASN A 22 4.04 2.85 6.05
N ARG A 23 3.74 4.03 5.50
CA ARG A 23 4.60 4.69 4.51
C ARG A 23 5.99 5.00 5.04
N ARG A 24 6.12 5.47 6.29
CA ARG A 24 7.44 5.69 6.92
C ARG A 24 8.25 4.40 7.04
N ARG A 25 7.60 3.28 7.38
CA ARG A 25 8.27 1.97 7.45
C ARG A 25 8.80 1.52 6.09
N VAL A 26 7.99 1.68 5.04
CA VAL A 26 8.38 1.32 3.67
C VAL A 26 9.45 2.26 3.12
N ASN A 27 9.36 3.57 3.35
CA ASN A 27 10.40 4.50 2.94
C ASN A 27 11.75 4.15 3.56
N ARG A 28 11.76 3.82 4.86
CA ARG A 28 12.99 3.41 5.54
C ARG A 28 13.57 2.11 5.01
N LEU A 29 12.73 1.18 4.51
CA LEU A 29 13.22 0.01 3.78
C LEU A 29 13.89 0.40 2.46
N CYS A 30 13.30 1.35 1.72
CA CYS A 30 13.85 1.83 0.44
C CYS A 30 15.18 2.58 0.65
N GLU A 31 15.35 3.29 1.77
CA GLU A 31 16.60 3.97 2.12
C GLU A 31 17.76 2.99 2.37
N TYR A 32 17.50 1.85 3.03
CA TYR A 32 18.54 0.86 3.32
C TYR A 32 18.78 -0.14 2.19
N TRP A 33 17.73 -0.48 1.42
CA TRP A 33 17.80 -1.43 0.31
C TRP A 33 17.10 -0.88 -0.94
N PRO A 34 17.68 0.15 -1.59
CA PRO A 34 17.09 0.77 -2.77
C PRO A 34 17.06 -0.17 -3.98
N GLU A 35 17.96 -1.16 -4.06
CA GLU A 35 17.95 -2.12 -5.16
C GLU A 35 16.78 -3.10 -5.09
N LEU A 36 16.34 -3.43 -3.87
CA LEU A 36 15.29 -4.42 -3.64
C LEU A 36 13.91 -3.78 -3.47
N PHE A 37 13.83 -2.67 -2.73
CA PHE A 37 12.59 -1.95 -2.50
C PHE A 37 12.53 -0.69 -3.34
N ASN A 38 11.77 -0.77 -4.43
CA ASN A 38 11.35 0.39 -5.18
C ASN A 38 9.84 0.60 -5.08
N LEU A 39 9.45 1.85 -4.86
CA LEU A 39 8.04 2.29 -4.86
C LEU A 39 7.51 2.48 -6.30
N SER A 40 8.42 2.81 -7.22
CA SER A 40 8.10 2.96 -8.66
C SER A 40 7.99 1.59 -9.33
N GLU A 41 9.03 0.76 -9.18
CA GLU A 41 9.10 -0.60 -9.73
C GLU A 41 9.02 -1.63 -8.61
N VAL A 42 7.81 -2.07 -8.29
CA VAL A 42 7.63 -3.13 -7.30
C VAL A 42 7.97 -4.48 -7.93
N ARG A 43 8.95 -5.18 -7.37
CA ARG A 43 9.44 -6.47 -7.89
C ARG A 43 9.11 -7.62 -6.94
N PRO A 44 8.88 -8.84 -7.46
CA PRO A 44 8.67 -10.03 -6.63
C PRO A 44 9.90 -10.33 -5.76
N LEU A 45 9.69 -10.43 -4.44
CA LEU A 45 10.76 -10.71 -3.49
C LEU A 45 11.05 -12.21 -3.41
N LYS A 46 12.30 -12.57 -3.10
CA LYS A 46 12.68 -13.96 -2.77
C LYS A 46 11.89 -14.49 -1.55
N ASN A 47 11.52 -15.77 -1.59
CA ASN A 47 10.93 -16.43 -0.42
C ASN A 47 11.98 -16.52 0.69
N GLY A 48 11.63 -16.05 1.89
CA GLY A 48 12.57 -16.00 3.02
C GLY A 48 13.48 -14.77 3.05
N VAL A 49 13.27 -13.75 2.20
CA VAL A 49 14.09 -12.53 2.17
C VAL A 49 14.20 -11.81 3.52
N ILE A 50 13.23 -12.01 4.40
CA ILE A 50 13.25 -11.47 5.77
C ILE A 50 14.44 -12.03 6.56
N SER A 51 14.76 -13.32 6.43
CA SER A 51 15.88 -13.95 7.12
C SER A 51 17.21 -13.38 6.64
N ASP A 52 17.36 -13.23 5.33
CA ASP A 52 18.55 -12.66 4.72
C ASP A 52 18.69 -11.17 5.12
N MET A 53 17.59 -10.41 5.20
CA MET A 53 17.60 -9.02 5.69
C MET A 53 18.01 -8.94 7.15
N LEU A 54 17.54 -9.86 7.99
CA LEU A 54 17.90 -9.89 9.41
C LEU A 54 19.39 -10.16 9.60
N GLN A 55 19.99 -10.98 8.73
CA GLN A 55 21.42 -11.20 8.71
C GLN A 55 22.15 -9.93 8.27
N GLU A 56 21.70 -9.28 7.19
CA GLU A 56 22.31 -8.05 6.68
C GLU A 56 22.24 -6.89 7.69
N VAL A 57 21.11 -6.73 8.38
CA VAL A 57 20.93 -5.77 9.47
C VAL A 57 21.95 -6.00 10.58
N ARG A 58 22.24 -7.27 10.91
CA ARG A 58 23.25 -7.62 11.92
C ARG A 58 24.66 -7.30 11.41
N THR A 59 24.97 -7.65 10.17
CA THR A 59 26.28 -7.42 9.55
C THR A 59 26.59 -5.93 9.39
N ARG A 60 25.64 -5.15 8.86
CA ARG A 60 25.78 -3.70 8.64
C ARG A 60 25.46 -2.86 9.88
N ASN A 61 25.11 -3.49 11.00
CA ASN A 61 24.70 -2.85 12.25
C ASN A 61 23.61 -1.77 12.05
N ILE A 62 22.61 -2.08 11.22
CA ILE A 62 21.51 -1.15 10.93
C ILE A 62 20.60 -1.07 12.16
N PRO A 63 20.21 0.14 12.64
CA PRO A 63 19.35 0.31 13.81
C PRO A 63 17.88 0.05 13.48
N VAL A 64 17.57 -1.17 13.00
CA VAL A 64 16.23 -1.65 12.67
C VAL A 64 15.95 -2.91 13.47
N GLY A 65 14.95 -2.84 14.36
CA GLY A 65 14.52 -4.00 15.13
C GLY A 65 13.86 -5.08 14.26
N LYS A 66 14.03 -6.35 14.62
CA LYS A 66 13.50 -7.51 13.88
C LYS A 66 11.99 -7.42 13.60
N GLY A 67 11.22 -6.97 14.61
CA GLY A 67 9.78 -6.78 14.47
C GLY A 67 9.40 -5.61 13.56
N ALA A 68 10.18 -4.53 13.57
CA ALA A 68 9.96 -3.39 12.68
C ALA A 68 10.24 -3.77 11.22
N LEU A 69 11.31 -4.53 10.97
CA LEU A 69 11.65 -5.08 9.66
C LEU A 69 10.53 -5.99 9.15
N ARG A 70 10.12 -7.00 9.92
CA ARG A 70 9.00 -7.89 9.56
C ARG A 70 7.74 -7.10 9.25
N GLY A 71 7.35 -6.17 10.13
CA GLY A 71 6.18 -5.34 9.93
C GLY A 71 6.25 -4.47 8.67
N ALA A 72 7.44 -3.97 8.32
CA ALA A 72 7.66 -3.18 7.12
C ALA A 72 7.54 -4.05 5.85
N VAL A 73 8.13 -5.25 5.84
CA VAL A 73 8.03 -6.21 4.72
C VAL A 73 6.59 -6.70 4.54
N ILE A 74 5.89 -7.03 5.63
CA ILE A 74 4.46 -7.38 5.58
C ILE A 74 3.66 -6.21 5.00
N THR A 75 3.93 -4.98 5.45
CA THR A 75 3.24 -3.80 4.91
C THR A 75 3.47 -3.66 3.40
N TYR A 76 4.70 -3.88 2.93
CA TYR A 76 5.06 -3.80 1.51
C TYR A 76 4.39 -4.89 0.68
N THR A 77 4.44 -6.15 1.13
CA THR A 77 3.85 -7.30 0.42
C THR A 77 2.32 -7.23 0.36
N HIS A 78 1.68 -6.61 1.34
CA HIS A 78 0.23 -6.36 1.34
C HIS A 78 -0.18 -5.14 0.50
N MET A 79 0.75 -4.39 -0.11
CA MET A 79 0.39 -3.30 -1.01
C MET A 79 -0.20 -3.85 -2.31
N THR A 80 -1.26 -3.21 -2.80
CA THR A 80 -1.88 -3.55 -4.09
C THR A 80 -0.89 -3.57 -5.25
N ARG A 81 0.11 -2.66 -5.23
CA ARG A 81 1.19 -2.64 -6.23
C ARG A 81 2.02 -3.93 -6.22
N TYR A 82 2.28 -4.49 -5.04
CA TYR A 82 3.02 -5.75 -4.90
C TYR A 82 2.20 -6.94 -5.38
N LEU A 83 0.92 -7.02 -5.03
CA LEU A 83 0.03 -8.06 -5.54
C LEU A 83 -0.05 -8.05 -7.07
N LYS A 84 -0.14 -6.86 -7.69
CA LYS A 84 -0.10 -6.72 -9.16
C LYS A 84 1.23 -7.19 -9.75
N ALA A 85 2.35 -6.87 -9.12
CA ALA A 85 3.67 -7.35 -9.55
C ALA A 85 3.80 -8.88 -9.42
N LEU A 86 3.23 -9.48 -8.36
CA LEU A 86 3.17 -10.93 -8.23
C LEU A 86 2.33 -11.57 -9.33
N ILE A 87 1.15 -11.01 -9.66
CA ILE A 87 0.27 -11.51 -10.71
C ILE A 87 0.93 -11.43 -12.09
N ALA A 88 1.65 -10.34 -12.37
CA ALA A 88 2.47 -10.21 -13.58
C ALA A 88 3.55 -11.30 -13.67
N GLY A 89 3.96 -11.85 -12.52
CA GLY A 89 4.96 -12.90 -12.43
C GLY A 89 6.38 -12.36 -12.66
N GLY A 90 7.29 -13.28 -12.99
CA GLY A 90 8.67 -12.95 -13.32
C GLY A 90 9.70 -13.54 -12.35
N PRO A 91 10.98 -13.17 -12.53
CA PRO A 91 12.05 -13.59 -11.65
C PRO A 91 11.93 -12.91 -10.30
N ARG A 92 12.27 -13.64 -9.24
CA ARG A 92 12.36 -13.11 -7.89
C ARG A 92 13.72 -12.49 -7.66
N TYR A 93 13.78 -11.45 -6.86
CA TYR A 93 15.03 -10.75 -6.55
C TYR A 93 15.42 -10.99 -5.09
N ASP A 94 16.71 -11.27 -4.89
CA ASP A 94 17.33 -11.28 -3.58
C ASP A 94 17.82 -9.87 -3.19
N LEU A 95 18.29 -9.71 -1.95
CA LEU A 95 18.81 -8.46 -1.39
C LEU A 95 19.93 -7.79 -2.20
N ASN A 96 20.67 -8.58 -2.95
CA ASN A 96 21.77 -8.12 -3.81
C ASN A 96 21.30 -7.87 -5.26
N GLY A 97 19.99 -7.77 -5.51
CA GLY A 97 19.44 -7.60 -6.86
C GLY A 97 19.61 -8.82 -7.78
N LYS A 98 20.09 -9.96 -7.23
CA LYS A 98 20.29 -11.19 -8.00
C LYS A 98 18.97 -11.94 -8.17
N GLN A 99 18.72 -12.43 -9.38
CA GLN A 99 17.56 -13.28 -9.64
C GLN A 99 17.70 -14.59 -8.86
N CYS A 100 16.71 -14.89 -8.03
CA CYS A 100 16.68 -16.05 -7.15
C CYS A 100 15.33 -16.76 -7.25
N GLY A 101 15.19 -17.57 -8.30
CA GLY A 101 13.97 -18.32 -8.61
C GLY A 101 12.91 -17.50 -9.33
N SER A 102 11.73 -18.11 -9.50
CA SER A 102 10.60 -17.55 -10.23
C SER A 102 9.35 -17.56 -9.35
N VAL A 103 8.41 -16.65 -9.62
CA VAL A 103 7.09 -16.68 -8.99
C VAL A 103 6.30 -17.89 -9.52
N THR A 104 5.80 -18.74 -8.63
CA THR A 104 5.00 -19.90 -9.00
C THR A 104 3.58 -19.50 -9.35
N ASP A 105 2.91 -20.24 -10.24
CA ASP A 105 1.53 -19.92 -10.63
C ASP A 105 0.53 -19.99 -9.47
N ALA A 106 0.79 -20.85 -8.46
CA ALA A 106 0.01 -20.89 -7.22
C ALA A 106 0.04 -19.55 -6.46
N GLU A 107 1.21 -18.90 -6.40
CA GLU A 107 1.37 -17.60 -5.74
C GLU A 107 0.74 -16.47 -6.54
N LYS A 108 0.76 -16.56 -7.88
CA LYS A 108 0.03 -15.62 -8.75
C LYS A 108 -1.47 -15.72 -8.51
N ALA A 109 -2.02 -16.94 -8.47
CA ALA A 109 -3.44 -17.18 -8.20
C ALA A 109 -3.84 -16.65 -6.82
N ALA A 110 -3.08 -16.99 -5.78
CA ALA A 110 -3.34 -16.49 -4.42
C ALA A 110 -3.27 -14.96 -4.34
N ALA A 111 -2.30 -14.32 -5.03
CA ALA A 111 -2.20 -12.87 -5.07
C ALA A 111 -3.40 -12.21 -5.80
N ALA A 112 -3.89 -12.84 -6.87
CA ALA A 112 -5.09 -12.41 -7.59
C ALA A 112 -6.33 -12.51 -6.69
N GLU A 113 -6.53 -13.62 -5.99
CA GLU A 113 -7.65 -13.80 -5.07
C GLU A 113 -7.65 -12.76 -3.94
N VAL A 114 -6.48 -12.52 -3.33
CA VAL A 114 -6.33 -11.48 -2.29
C VAL A 114 -6.67 -10.10 -2.85
N LEU A 115 -6.27 -9.80 -4.08
CA LEU A 115 -6.56 -8.53 -4.72
C LEU A 115 -8.06 -8.37 -4.99
N VAL A 116 -8.72 -9.39 -5.54
CA VAL A 116 -10.17 -9.40 -5.82
C VAL A 116 -10.94 -9.18 -4.53
N LYS A 117 -10.63 -9.96 -3.48
CA LYS A 117 -11.27 -9.82 -2.17
C LYS A 117 -11.10 -8.41 -1.60
N ARG A 118 -9.92 -7.81 -1.77
CA ARG A 118 -9.64 -6.44 -1.31
C ARG A 118 -10.49 -5.41 -2.05
N LEU A 119 -10.62 -5.54 -3.36
CA LEU A 119 -11.46 -4.64 -4.17
C LEU A 119 -12.92 -4.75 -3.75
N GLU A 120 -13.38 -5.97 -3.49
CA GLU A 120 -14.75 -6.23 -3.05
C GLU A 120 -15.03 -5.68 -1.65
N GLU A 121 -14.12 -5.83 -0.70
CA GLU A 121 -14.22 -5.20 0.63
C GLU A 121 -14.33 -3.68 0.54
N VAL A 122 -13.53 -3.05 -0.33
CA VAL A 122 -13.58 -1.59 -0.55
C VAL A 122 -14.90 -1.18 -1.18
N ARG A 123 -15.42 -1.96 -2.14
CA ARG A 123 -16.73 -1.72 -2.76
C ARG A 123 -17.86 -1.81 -1.73
N GLN A 124 -17.83 -2.82 -0.86
CA GLN A 124 -18.81 -2.98 0.22
C GLN A 124 -18.75 -1.84 1.25
N GLN A 125 -17.54 -1.42 1.64
CA GLN A 125 -17.36 -0.26 2.53
C GLN A 125 -17.87 1.04 1.91
N ASN A 126 -17.63 1.27 0.62
CA ASN A 126 -18.12 2.46 -0.06
C ASN A 126 -19.66 2.46 -0.16
N ASN A 127 -20.27 1.29 -0.35
CA ASN A 127 -21.72 1.12 -0.39
C ASN A 127 -22.38 1.37 0.98
N GLN A 128 -21.77 0.91 2.08
CA GLN A 128 -22.28 1.16 3.45
C GLN A 128 -22.09 2.60 3.94
N ARG A 129 -21.16 3.36 3.35
CA ARG A 129 -20.99 4.80 3.67
C ARG A 129 -22.01 5.71 2.96
N GLN A 130 -22.93 5.15 2.17
CA GLN A 130 -24.15 5.84 1.76
C GLN A 130 -25.37 5.35 2.58
N PRO A 131 -25.59 5.84 3.82
CA PRO A 131 -26.92 5.90 4.38
C PRO A 131 -27.57 7.24 3.98
N CYS A 132 -28.64 7.12 3.21
CA CYS A 132 -29.87 7.92 3.29
C CYS A 132 -29.71 9.39 3.71
N GLY A 133 -29.65 10.30 2.73
CA GLY A 133 -30.31 11.59 2.88
C GLY A 133 -31.82 11.36 2.94
N GLY A 134 -32.30 10.82 4.05
CA GLY A 134 -33.70 10.91 4.44
C GLY A 134 -33.91 12.36 4.88
N ASP A 135 -34.58 13.12 4.03
CA ASP A 135 -35.03 14.49 4.27
C ASP A 135 -36.04 14.48 5.43
N ASP A 136 -35.55 14.41 6.67
CA ASP A 136 -36.32 14.76 7.86
C ASP A 136 -36.15 16.27 8.08
N SER A 137 -37.03 17.04 7.45
CA SER A 137 -37.29 18.43 7.83
C SER A 137 -38.79 18.69 7.82
N ASP A 138 -39.46 18.11 8.82
CA ASP A 138 -40.63 18.74 9.45
C ASP A 138 -40.21 20.12 9.95
N ASN A 139 -40.62 21.18 9.25
CA ASN A 139 -40.66 22.53 9.81
C ASN A 139 -41.85 23.33 9.27
N ARG A 140 -43.01 23.03 9.85
CA ARG A 140 -43.97 23.99 10.44
C ARG A 140 -43.70 25.48 10.16
N GLN A 141 -44.48 26.08 9.26
CA GLN A 141 -44.88 27.51 9.26
C GLN A 141 -46.16 27.66 8.40
N ARG A 142 -47.35 27.73 9.02
CA ARG A 142 -48.14 28.93 9.35
C ARG A 142 -48.39 29.90 8.17
N GLY A 143 -49.64 29.90 7.68
CA GLY A 143 -50.29 30.94 6.85
C GLY A 143 -51.78 30.55 6.72
N THR A 144 -52.71 31.19 7.46
CA THR A 144 -53.56 32.33 7.07
C THR A 144 -54.46 32.05 5.87
N GLU A 145 -55.78 32.13 6.09
CA GLU A 145 -56.93 32.36 5.16
C GLU A 145 -58.14 31.60 5.75
N THR A 146 -59.32 32.13 6.06
CA THR A 146 -60.00 33.43 5.91
C THR A 146 -61.07 33.49 7.01
#